data_AF-A0A938N1D3-F1
#
_entry.id   AF-A0A938N1D3-F1
#
_cell.length_a   1.000
_cell.length_b   1.000
_cell.length_c   1.000
_cell.angle_alpha   90.00
_cell.angle_beta   90.00
_cell.angle_gamma   90.00
#
_symmetry.space_group_name_H-M   'P 1'
#
loop_
_entity.id
_entity.type
_entity.pdbx_description
1 polymer ?
#
loop_
_entity_poly.entity_id
_entity_poly.type
_entity_poly.pdbx_seq_one_letter_code
_entity_poly.pdbx_strand_id
1 'polypeptide(L)'
;EQSRSQLVRLPDLVVACVGGGSNAAGMFHPFAAATKVELVGVEAGGRGPRPGDHAAPLSHGRPGVLHGSFSYVMQDDDGQTCDVHSLSAGLDYPGVGPEHSYWKEAGRVRYDSCRDCEALAAFDLLARCEGILPALESSHAVAKAVELASRRPKDQVVVICLSGRGDKDAAEIARLQAAAERP
;
A
#
# COMPACT_ATOMS: atom_id res chain seq x y z
N GLU A 1 -10.44 -6.38 -19.02
CA GLU A 1 -10.15 -7.01 -20.33
C GLU A 1 -8.77 -7.66 -20.37
N GLN A 2 -7.71 -6.93 -20.00
CA GLN A 2 -6.34 -7.44 -19.96
C GLN A 2 -6.19 -8.80 -19.24
N SER A 3 -6.75 -8.96 -18.04
CA SER A 3 -6.72 -10.25 -17.33
C SER A 3 -7.32 -11.40 -18.14
N ARG A 4 -8.44 -11.17 -18.84
CA ARG A 4 -9.05 -12.21 -19.69
C ARG A 4 -8.20 -12.52 -20.91
N SER A 5 -7.50 -11.53 -21.47
CA SER A 5 -6.59 -11.74 -22.60
C SER A 5 -5.31 -12.47 -22.20
N GLN A 6 -4.73 -12.17 -21.04
CA GLN A 6 -3.43 -12.68 -20.62
C GLN A 6 -3.52 -13.96 -19.77
N LEU A 7 -4.59 -14.09 -18.98
CA LEU A 7 -4.77 -15.16 -18.00
C LEU A 7 -5.93 -16.10 -18.35
N VAL A 8 -6.79 -15.73 -19.31
CA VAL A 8 -8.04 -16.44 -19.65
C VAL A 8 -9.02 -16.52 -18.45
N ARG A 9 -8.77 -15.75 -17.39
CA ARG A 9 -9.58 -15.64 -16.16
C ARG A 9 -9.37 -14.27 -15.49
N LEU A 10 -10.12 -14.01 -14.42
CA LEU A 10 -9.82 -12.89 -13.51
C LEU A 10 -8.73 -13.30 -12.51
N PRO A 11 -7.96 -12.34 -11.97
CA PRO A 11 -7.04 -12.63 -10.87
C PRO A 11 -7.81 -13.04 -9.62
N ASP A 12 -7.16 -13.79 -8.73
CA ASP A 12 -7.72 -14.15 -7.43
C ASP A 12 -7.53 -13.02 -6.42
N LEU A 13 -6.42 -12.29 -6.54
CA LEU A 13 -6.04 -11.20 -5.65
C LEU A 13 -5.46 -10.02 -6.44
N VAL A 14 -5.86 -8.81 -6.06
CA VAL A 14 -5.28 -7.55 -6.55
C VAL A 14 -4.77 -6.75 -5.36
N VAL A 15 -3.52 -6.30 -5.43
CA VAL A 15 -2.83 -5.58 -4.35
C VAL A 15 -2.33 -4.22 -4.84
N ALA A 16 -2.54 -3.15 -4.06
CA ALA A 16 -2.04 -1.82 -4.37
C ALA A 16 -1.71 -1.04 -3.10
N CYS A 17 -0.74 -0.12 -3.17
CA CYS A 17 -0.38 0.75 -2.03
C CYS A 17 -1.37 1.91 -1.88
N VAL A 18 -1.63 2.33 -0.65
CA VAL A 18 -2.64 3.34 -0.32
C VAL A 18 -2.03 4.44 0.54
N GLY A 19 -1.74 5.58 -0.10
CA GLY A 19 -1.59 6.88 0.56
C GLY A 19 -2.94 7.61 0.48
N GLY A 20 -3.05 8.61 -0.40
CA GLY A 20 -4.37 9.18 -0.75
C GLY A 20 -5.32 8.20 -1.48
N GLY A 21 -4.77 7.21 -2.19
CA GLY A 21 -5.52 6.07 -2.75
C GLY A 21 -5.76 6.04 -4.26
N SER A 22 -5.34 7.06 -5.03
CA SER A 22 -5.65 7.16 -6.46
C SER A 22 -5.26 5.92 -7.30
N ASN A 23 -4.03 5.41 -7.14
CA ASN A 23 -3.56 4.22 -7.86
C ASN A 23 -4.38 2.97 -7.51
N ALA A 24 -4.71 2.81 -6.22
CA ALA A 24 -5.45 1.68 -5.70
C ALA A 24 -6.90 1.72 -6.16
N ALA A 25 -7.57 2.88 -6.07
CA ALA A 25 -8.92 3.06 -6.59
C ALA A 25 -8.99 2.76 -8.09
N GLY A 26 -8.05 3.28 -8.90
CA GLY A 26 -7.98 2.99 -10.33
C GLY A 26 -7.81 1.49 -10.63
N MET A 27 -6.98 0.81 -9.85
CA MET A 27 -6.75 -0.64 -9.99
C MET A 27 -7.95 -1.47 -9.52
N PHE A 28 -8.64 -1.06 -8.45
CA PHE A 28 -9.73 -1.81 -7.82
C PHE A 28 -11.07 -1.61 -8.51
N HIS A 29 -11.33 -0.44 -9.09
CA HIS A 29 -12.63 -0.07 -9.64
C HIS A 29 -13.21 -1.11 -10.63
N PRO A 30 -12.45 -1.66 -11.61
CA PRO A 30 -12.97 -2.70 -12.51
C PRO A 30 -13.37 -4.00 -11.81
N PHE A 31 -12.86 -4.24 -10.60
CA PHE A 31 -13.11 -5.42 -9.79
C PHE A 31 -14.09 -5.16 -8.65
N ALA A 32 -14.50 -3.91 -8.39
CA ALA A 32 -15.35 -3.56 -7.26
C ALA A 32 -16.66 -4.38 -7.22
N ALA A 33 -17.27 -4.63 -8.39
CA ALA A 33 -18.45 -5.50 -8.51
C ALA A 33 -18.14 -7.00 -8.61
N ALA A 34 -16.89 -7.38 -8.90
CA ALA A 34 -16.46 -8.77 -9.04
C ALA A 34 -16.06 -9.36 -7.67
N THR A 35 -17.06 -9.82 -6.91
CA THR A 35 -16.89 -10.27 -5.51
C THR A 35 -15.93 -11.44 -5.30
N LYS A 36 -15.61 -12.20 -6.36
CA LYS A 36 -14.64 -13.31 -6.30
C LYS A 36 -13.18 -12.85 -6.33
N VAL A 37 -12.92 -11.59 -6.69
CA VAL A 37 -11.57 -11.01 -6.71
C VAL A 37 -11.32 -10.33 -5.38
N GLU A 38 -10.36 -10.85 -4.63
CA GLU A 38 -9.89 -10.24 -3.38
C GLU A 38 -9.14 -8.94 -3.69
N LEU A 39 -9.39 -7.90 -2.90
CA LEU A 39 -8.76 -6.59 -3.06
C LEU A 39 -8.05 -6.23 -1.76
N VAL A 40 -6.77 -5.91 -1.86
CA VAL A 40 -5.93 -5.54 -0.72
C VAL A 40 -5.26 -4.20 -0.95
N GLY A 41 -5.65 -3.20 -0.16
CA GLY A 41 -4.93 -1.94 -0.03
C GLY A 41 -3.82 -2.05 1.01
N VAL A 42 -2.65 -1.47 0.75
CA VAL A 42 -1.49 -1.52 1.65
C VAL A 42 -1.08 -0.12 2.08
N GLU A 43 -1.30 0.20 3.35
CA GLU A 43 -0.91 1.45 3.97
C GLU A 43 0.55 1.40 4.46
N ALA A 44 1.14 2.58 4.72
CA ALA A 44 2.47 2.65 5.30
C ALA A 44 2.41 2.39 6.81
N GLY A 45 2.92 1.23 7.22
CA GLY A 45 3.10 0.84 8.63
C GLY A 45 4.32 1.47 9.29
N GLY A 46 5.13 2.21 8.52
CA GLY A 46 6.26 3.00 9.00
C GLY A 46 7.24 2.21 9.87
N ARG A 47 7.65 2.83 10.98
CA ARG A 47 8.56 2.27 11.98
C ARG A 47 7.86 1.30 12.94
N GLY A 48 6.55 1.41 13.10
CA GLY A 48 5.78 0.60 14.02
C GLY A 48 4.37 1.15 14.29
N PRO A 49 3.59 0.49 15.16
CA PRO A 49 2.16 0.78 15.34
C PRO A 49 1.86 1.95 16.29
N ARG A 50 2.89 2.66 16.77
CA ARG A 50 2.67 3.79 17.69
C ARG A 50 2.22 5.02 16.91
N PRO A 51 1.35 5.86 17.46
CA PRO A 51 1.01 7.15 16.86
C PRO A 51 2.29 7.93 16.51
N GLY A 52 2.33 8.52 15.31
CA GLY A 52 3.50 9.23 14.79
C GLY A 52 4.56 8.34 14.10
N ASP A 53 4.50 7.02 14.26
CA ASP A 53 5.46 6.08 13.65
C ASP A 53 4.95 5.44 12.34
N HIS A 54 3.75 5.77 11.87
CA HIS A 54 3.14 5.19 10.66
C HIS A 54 2.15 6.15 9.97
N ALA A 55 1.77 5.87 8.73
CA ALA A 55 0.77 6.57 7.94
C ALA A 55 -0.30 5.56 7.44
N ALA A 56 -1.19 5.16 8.36
CA ALA A 56 -2.17 4.10 8.14
C ALA A 56 -3.56 4.45 8.73
N PRO A 57 -4.23 5.48 8.18
CA PRO A 57 -5.52 5.97 8.68
C PRO A 57 -6.66 4.93 8.64
N LEU A 58 -6.68 4.01 7.68
CA LEU A 58 -7.73 2.97 7.63
C LEU A 58 -7.51 1.90 8.69
N SER A 59 -6.27 1.66 9.09
CA SER A 59 -5.93 0.66 10.11
C SER A 59 -6.03 1.22 11.54
N HIS A 60 -5.65 2.49 11.74
CA HIS A 60 -5.45 3.08 13.07
C HIS A 60 -6.13 4.43 13.29
N GLY A 61 -6.65 5.04 12.22
CA GLY A 61 -7.37 6.31 12.29
C GLY A 61 -8.85 6.12 12.63
N ARG A 62 -9.59 7.21 12.52
CA ARG A 62 -11.04 7.22 12.75
C ARG A 62 -11.74 8.21 11.81
N PRO A 63 -13.05 8.07 11.56
CA PRO A 63 -13.79 8.97 10.69
C PRO A 63 -13.65 10.46 11.11
N GLY A 64 -13.38 11.33 10.16
CA GLY A 64 -13.16 12.76 10.37
C GLY A 64 -13.20 13.55 9.07
N VAL A 65 -13.12 14.88 9.16
CA VAL A 65 -13.05 15.77 7.99
C VAL A 65 -11.63 16.28 7.86
N LEU A 66 -10.97 15.96 6.74
CA LEU A 66 -9.66 16.48 6.38
C LEU A 66 -9.63 16.80 4.89
N HIS A 67 -9.03 17.95 4.56
CA HIS A 67 -8.84 18.42 3.17
C HIS A 67 -10.12 18.35 2.30
N GLY A 68 -11.26 18.71 2.88
CA GLY A 68 -12.54 18.84 2.14
C GLY A 68 -13.32 17.54 1.95
N SER A 69 -12.94 16.43 2.60
CA SER A 69 -13.68 15.16 2.53
C SER A 69 -13.91 14.56 3.92
N PHE A 70 -15.02 13.82 4.08
CA PHE A 70 -15.28 12.97 5.25
C PHE A 70 -14.75 11.56 4.97
N SER A 71 -13.74 11.13 5.70
CA SER A 71 -13.03 9.87 5.49
C SER A 71 -12.33 9.42 6.77
N TYR A 72 -11.54 8.35 6.73
CA TYR A 72 -10.63 8.00 7.82
C TYR A 72 -9.44 8.96 7.87
N VAL A 73 -9.11 9.40 9.08
CA VAL A 73 -8.02 10.33 9.36
C VAL A 73 -7.25 9.89 10.62
N MET A 74 -5.94 10.06 10.60
CA MET A 74 -5.08 10.01 11.79
C MET A 74 -5.26 11.31 12.57
N GLN A 75 -5.97 11.23 13.70
CA GLN A 75 -6.30 12.39 14.52
C GLN A 75 -6.33 12.05 16.02
N ASP A 76 -5.96 13.01 16.86
CA ASP A 76 -6.01 12.89 18.32
C ASP A 76 -7.42 13.11 18.85
N ASP A 77 -7.63 12.94 20.17
CA ASP A 77 -8.94 13.03 20.82
C ASP A 77 -9.66 14.38 20.67
N ASP A 78 -8.92 15.46 20.39
CA ASP A 78 -9.47 16.79 20.11
C ASP A 78 -9.75 17.01 18.62
N GLY A 79 -9.51 16.01 17.77
CA GLY A 79 -9.71 16.05 16.32
C GLY A 79 -8.57 16.75 15.57
N GLN A 80 -7.44 17.00 16.22
CA GLN A 80 -6.26 17.56 15.55
C GLN A 80 -5.60 16.47 14.69
N THR A 81 -5.11 16.85 13.51
CA THR A 81 -4.41 15.93 12.63
C THR A 81 -3.09 15.51 13.28
N CYS A 82 -2.86 14.20 13.40
CA CYS A 82 -1.61 13.67 13.94
C CYS A 82 -0.47 13.77 12.92
N ASP A 83 0.75 13.91 13.43
CA ASP A 83 1.94 13.57 12.66
C ASP A 83 1.92 12.09 12.27
N VAL A 84 2.48 11.79 11.09
CA VAL A 84 2.59 10.45 10.53
C VAL A 84 4.01 10.21 10.03
N HIS A 85 4.32 8.96 9.71
CA HIS A 85 5.61 8.58 9.16
C HIS A 85 5.52 7.48 8.12
N SER A 86 6.29 7.65 7.03
CA SER A 86 6.68 6.58 6.12
C SER A 86 8.06 6.90 5.55
N LEU A 87 8.85 5.89 5.20
CA LEU A 87 10.03 6.12 4.36
C LEU A 87 9.66 6.61 2.94
N SER A 88 8.43 6.36 2.53
CA SER A 88 7.92 6.64 1.19
C SER A 88 7.10 7.93 1.21
N ALA A 89 7.65 9.01 0.66
CA ALA A 89 7.00 10.31 0.65
C ALA A 89 5.57 10.29 0.08
N GLY A 90 5.29 9.46 -0.94
CA GLY A 90 3.93 9.35 -1.52
C GLY A 90 2.90 8.62 -0.67
N LEU A 91 3.31 7.95 0.42
CA LEU A 91 2.42 7.30 1.39
C LEU A 91 2.35 8.04 2.74
N ASP A 92 3.20 9.05 2.95
CA ASP A 92 3.29 9.80 4.20
C ASP A 92 2.15 10.83 4.31
N TYR A 93 0.92 10.34 4.47
CA TYR A 93 -0.29 11.14 4.47
C TYR A 93 -1.26 10.70 5.58
N PRO A 94 -1.76 11.62 6.43
CA PRO A 94 -2.61 11.27 7.57
C PRO A 94 -4.08 10.99 7.21
N GLY A 95 -4.49 11.14 5.95
CA GLY A 95 -5.84 10.87 5.49
C GLY A 95 -5.91 9.83 4.38
N VAL A 96 -7.10 9.60 3.85
CA VAL A 96 -7.30 8.72 2.69
C VAL A 96 -8.54 9.15 1.91
N GLY A 97 -8.61 8.85 0.61
CA GLY A 97 -9.79 9.10 -0.20
C GLY A 97 -11.06 8.44 0.34
N PRO A 98 -12.22 9.11 0.28
CA PRO A 98 -13.47 8.64 0.90
C PRO A 98 -14.01 7.33 0.29
N GLU A 99 -13.67 7.03 -0.97
CA GLU A 99 -14.04 5.76 -1.61
C GLU A 99 -13.38 4.56 -0.91
N HIS A 100 -12.14 4.72 -0.44
CA HIS A 100 -11.47 3.67 0.33
C HIS A 100 -12.09 3.46 1.70
N SER A 101 -12.48 4.55 2.37
CA SER A 101 -13.26 4.51 3.61
C SER A 101 -14.56 3.73 3.40
N TYR A 102 -15.31 4.04 2.35
CA TYR A 102 -16.51 3.30 1.98
C TYR A 102 -16.24 1.81 1.73
N TRP A 103 -15.23 1.47 0.93
CA TRP A 103 -14.89 0.07 0.66
C TRP A 103 -14.41 -0.71 1.89
N LYS A 104 -13.78 -0.04 2.85
CA LYS A 104 -13.42 -0.63 4.15
C LYS A 104 -14.69 -0.98 4.92
N GLU A 105 -15.59 -0.02 5.11
CA GLU A 105 -16.84 -0.22 5.86
C GLU A 105 -17.74 -1.28 5.20
N ALA A 106 -17.79 -1.30 3.87
CA ALA A 106 -18.54 -2.31 3.12
C ALA A 106 -17.88 -3.70 3.14
N GLY A 107 -16.67 -3.85 3.71
CA GLY A 107 -15.90 -5.10 3.69
C GLY A 107 -15.45 -5.52 2.28
N ARG A 108 -15.47 -4.60 1.30
CA ARG A 108 -15.12 -4.91 -0.09
C ARG A 108 -13.61 -5.00 -0.29
N VAL A 109 -12.87 -4.10 0.34
CA VAL A 109 -11.40 -4.05 0.26
C VAL A 109 -10.86 -4.29 1.66
N ARG A 110 -9.89 -5.20 1.76
CA ARG A 110 -9.11 -5.39 2.99
C ARG A 110 -7.94 -4.42 2.98
N TYR A 111 -7.68 -3.77 4.10
CA TYR A 111 -6.53 -2.89 4.25
C TYR A 111 -5.57 -3.51 5.26
N ASP A 112 -4.32 -3.65 4.83
CA ASP A 112 -3.19 -4.09 5.65
C ASP A 112 -2.13 -2.96 5.68
N SER A 113 -1.13 -3.09 6.54
CA SER A 113 0.03 -2.21 6.56
C SER A 113 1.33 -2.96 6.21
N CYS A 114 2.33 -2.22 5.76
CA CYS A 114 3.68 -2.71 5.48
C CYS A 114 4.71 -1.78 6.16
N ARG A 115 5.64 -2.35 6.95
CA ARG A 115 6.68 -1.57 7.64
C ARG A 115 7.76 -1.12 6.67
N ASP A 116 8.49 -0.08 7.06
CA ASP A 116 9.55 0.49 6.24
C ASP A 116 10.61 -0.55 5.85
N CYS A 117 11.00 -1.42 6.79
CA CYS A 117 11.97 -2.48 6.55
C CYS A 117 11.45 -3.57 5.58
N GLU A 118 10.15 -3.82 5.57
CA GLU A 118 9.51 -4.79 4.67
C GLU A 118 9.43 -4.23 3.24
N ALA A 119 9.11 -2.94 3.11
CA ALA A 119 9.12 -2.25 1.82
C ALA A 119 10.53 -2.17 1.22
N LEU A 120 11.56 -1.87 2.01
CA LEU A 120 12.97 -1.88 1.55
C LEU A 120 13.40 -3.27 1.09
N ALA A 121 13.07 -4.32 1.84
CA ALA A 121 13.38 -5.69 1.43
C ALA A 121 12.67 -6.08 0.12
N ALA A 122 11.44 -5.61 -0.09
CA ALA A 122 10.69 -5.85 -1.31
C ALA A 122 11.23 -5.07 -2.52
N PHE A 123 11.73 -3.84 -2.31
CA PHE A 123 12.47 -3.09 -3.32
C PHE A 123 13.67 -3.91 -3.82
N ASP A 124 14.52 -4.37 -2.88
CA ASP A 124 15.72 -5.14 -3.19
C ASP A 124 15.38 -6.46 -3.88
N LEU A 125 14.33 -7.14 -3.43
CA LEU A 125 13.84 -8.38 -4.03
C LEU A 125 13.47 -8.17 -5.51
N LEU A 126 12.63 -7.17 -5.81
CA LEU A 126 12.16 -6.95 -7.17
C LEU A 126 13.30 -6.48 -8.09
N ALA A 127 14.20 -5.64 -7.58
CA ALA A 127 15.39 -5.21 -8.31
C ALA A 127 16.31 -6.38 -8.68
N ARG A 128 16.54 -7.30 -7.74
CA ARG A 128 17.47 -8.43 -7.94
C ARG A 128 16.87 -9.56 -8.77
N CYS A 129 15.58 -9.85 -8.59
CA CYS A 129 14.94 -10.97 -9.28
C CYS A 129 14.45 -10.59 -10.68
N GLU A 130 13.91 -9.38 -10.85
CA GLU A 130 13.23 -8.98 -12.09
C GLU A 130 13.92 -7.82 -12.82
N GLY A 131 14.96 -7.22 -12.23
CA GLY A 131 15.65 -6.06 -12.83
C GLY A 131 14.79 -4.80 -12.88
N ILE A 132 13.73 -4.73 -12.07
CA ILE A 132 12.80 -3.61 -12.00
C ILE A 132 13.09 -2.84 -10.71
N LEU A 133 13.30 -1.53 -10.82
CA LEU A 133 13.43 -0.63 -9.67
C LEU A 133 12.06 -0.04 -9.33
N PRO A 134 11.32 -0.58 -8.35
CA PRO A 134 10.01 -0.06 -7.99
C PRO A 134 10.14 1.24 -7.21
N ALA A 135 9.12 2.10 -7.27
CA ALA A 135 8.99 3.17 -6.30
C ALA A 135 8.83 2.60 -4.88
N LEU A 136 9.28 3.32 -3.85
CA LEU A 136 9.10 2.90 -2.46
C LEU A 136 7.61 2.73 -2.11
N GLU A 137 6.73 3.53 -2.71
CA GLU A 137 5.28 3.39 -2.59
C GLU A 137 4.85 1.99 -3.08
N SER A 138 5.22 1.63 -4.31
CA SER A 138 4.87 0.34 -4.91
C SER A 138 5.49 -0.84 -4.16
N SER A 139 6.66 -0.64 -3.56
CA SER A 139 7.37 -1.67 -2.78
C SER A 139 6.57 -2.13 -1.57
N HIS A 140 5.71 -1.27 -1.00
CA HIS A 140 4.77 -1.68 0.06
C HIS A 140 3.78 -2.73 -0.45
N ALA A 141 3.23 -2.52 -1.65
CA ALA A 141 2.31 -3.47 -2.29
C ALA A 141 3.02 -4.78 -2.63
N VAL A 142 4.27 -4.72 -3.14
CA VAL A 142 5.08 -5.89 -3.44
C VAL A 142 5.35 -6.72 -2.18
N ALA A 143 5.80 -6.08 -1.09
CA ALA A 143 6.06 -6.75 0.17
C ALA A 143 4.84 -7.55 0.65
N LYS A 144 3.67 -6.91 0.67
CA LYS A 144 2.43 -7.57 1.10
C LYS A 144 1.99 -8.66 0.12
N ALA A 145 2.12 -8.44 -1.18
CA ALA A 145 1.75 -9.42 -2.18
C ALA A 145 2.61 -10.69 -2.09
N VAL A 146 3.92 -10.56 -1.86
CA VAL A 146 4.83 -11.70 -1.64
C VAL A 146 4.45 -12.48 -0.38
N GLU A 147 4.15 -11.78 0.72
CA GLU A 147 3.66 -12.41 1.95
C GLU A 147 2.38 -13.21 1.68
N LEU A 148 1.39 -12.59 1.02
CA LEU A 148 0.10 -13.23 0.75
C LEU A 148 0.24 -14.40 -0.25
N ALA A 149 1.05 -14.26 -1.28
CA ALA A 149 1.31 -15.32 -2.26
C ALA A 149 1.99 -16.53 -1.63
N SER A 150 2.90 -16.33 -0.67
CA SER A 150 3.61 -17.42 0.02
C SER A 150 2.67 -18.37 0.79
N ARG A 151 1.47 -17.90 1.13
CA ARG A 151 0.44 -18.65 1.88
C ARG A 151 -0.68 -19.17 0.97
N ARG A 152 -0.57 -18.99 -0.34
CA ARG A 152 -1.60 -19.34 -1.32
C ARG A 152 -1.21 -20.56 -2.17
N PRO A 153 -2.19 -21.27 -2.75
CA PRO A 153 -1.95 -22.28 -3.78
C PRO A 153 -1.18 -21.70 -4.97
N LYS A 154 -0.30 -22.52 -5.58
CA LYS A 154 0.58 -22.10 -6.68
C LYS A 154 -0.15 -21.74 -7.99
N ASP A 155 -1.42 -22.11 -8.12
CA ASP A 155 -2.28 -21.87 -9.27
C ASP A 155 -3.14 -20.60 -9.14
N GLN A 156 -3.03 -19.88 -8.02
CA GLN A 156 -3.66 -18.57 -7.85
C GLN A 156 -2.84 -17.46 -8.50
N VAL A 157 -3.54 -16.49 -9.08
CA VAL A 157 -2.97 -15.33 -9.75
C VAL A 157 -3.12 -14.09 -8.90
N VAL A 158 -1.98 -13.48 -8.58
CA VAL A 158 -1.89 -12.20 -7.86
C VAL A 158 -1.47 -11.11 -8.84
N VAL A 159 -2.21 -10.01 -8.87
CA VAL A 159 -1.88 -8.81 -9.64
C VAL A 159 -1.49 -7.69 -8.67
N ILE A 160 -0.37 -7.03 -8.95
CA ILE A 160 0.16 -5.94 -8.13
C ILE A 160 0.12 -4.66 -8.95
N CYS A 161 -0.38 -3.58 -8.36
CA CYS A 161 -0.25 -2.25 -8.95
C CYS A 161 1.18 -1.71 -8.70
N LEU A 162 2.03 -1.78 -9.73
CA LEU A 162 3.33 -1.12 -9.71
C LEU A 162 3.17 0.35 -10.08
N SER A 163 2.75 1.14 -9.10
CA SER A 163 2.29 2.53 -9.25
C SER A 163 3.35 3.51 -9.80
N GLY A 164 4.64 3.20 -9.66
CA GLY A 164 5.72 4.05 -10.15
C GLY A 164 7.09 3.38 -10.19
N ARG A 165 8.04 4.08 -10.81
CA ARG A 165 9.45 3.71 -10.89
C ARG A 165 10.26 4.35 -9.76
N GLY A 166 11.30 3.65 -9.30
CA GLY A 166 12.11 4.00 -8.14
C GLY A 166 13.26 4.96 -8.38
N ASP A 167 13.40 5.54 -9.59
CA ASP A 167 14.50 6.47 -9.89
C ASP A 167 14.55 7.65 -8.91
N LYS A 168 13.38 8.16 -8.49
CA LYS A 168 13.28 9.24 -7.50
C LYS A 168 13.77 8.84 -6.10
N ASP A 169 13.72 7.55 -5.79
CA ASP A 169 13.99 7.01 -4.46
C ASP A 169 15.44 6.54 -4.32
N ALA A 170 16.21 6.47 -5.42
CA ALA A 170 17.56 5.90 -5.45
C ALA A 170 18.50 6.54 -4.41
N ALA A 171 18.48 7.86 -4.27
CA ALA A 171 19.30 8.57 -3.29
C ALA A 171 18.91 8.25 -1.84
N GLU A 172 17.60 8.16 -1.58
CA GLU A 172 17.08 7.85 -0.25
C GLU A 172 17.36 6.40 0.13
N ILE A 173 17.18 5.46 -0.79
CA ILE A 173 17.51 4.05 -0.59
C ILE A 173 19.00 3.88 -0.30
N ALA A 174 19.88 4.53 -1.08
CA ALA A 174 21.32 4.50 -0.82
C ALA A 174 21.66 5.06 0.57
N ARG A 175 21.01 6.14 0.98
CA ARG A 175 21.18 6.73 2.33
C ARG A 175 20.75 5.77 3.43
N LEU A 176 19.60 5.11 3.27
CA LEU A 176 19.05 4.16 4.24
C LEU A 176 19.91 2.91 4.36
N GLN A 177 20.39 2.36 3.24
CA GLN A 177 21.31 1.21 3.23
C GLN A 177 22.64 1.56 3.91
N ALA A 178 23.23 2.70 3.59
CA ALA A 178 24.48 3.16 4.22
C ALA A 178 24.33 3.49 5.72
N ALA A 179 23.11 3.75 6.20
CA ALA A 179 22.84 3.92 7.62
C ALA A 179 22.72 2.58 8.35
N ALA A 180 22.12 1.57 7.70
CA ALA A 180 21.98 0.22 8.25
C ALA A 180 23.33 -0.53 8.39
N GLU A 181 24.32 -0.17 7.58
CA GLU A 181 25.67 -0.76 7.62
C GLU A 181 26.61 -0.13 8.66
N ARG A 182 26.20 0.94 9.36
CA ARG A 182 27.01 1.56 10.41
C ARG A 182 26.87 0.78 11.73
N PRO A 183 27.99 0.35 12.35
CA PRO A 183 27.99 -0.46 13.57
C PRO A 183 27.48 0.30 14.79
#